data_AF-A0A4V1UGQ4-F1
#
_entry.id   AF-A0A4V1UGQ4-F1
#
_cell.length_a   1.000
_cell.length_b   1.000
_cell.length_c   1.000
_cell.angle_alpha   90.00
_cell.angle_beta   90.00
_cell.angle_gamma   90.00
#
_symmetry.space_group_name_H-M   'P 1'
#
loop_
_entity.id
_entity.type
_entity.pdbx_description
1 polymer ?
#
loop_
_entity_poly.entity_id
_entity_poly.type
_entity_poly.pdbx_seq_one_letter_code
_entity_poly.pdbx_strand_id
1 'polypeptide(L)'
;SNPIASLELDEVRRALAKLPEDQREALILIGAGGLSYEEVSEICGCAIGTIKSRVSRARDRLAALLEDGAYDQDDMLPSNAMGNLIAQLDSLRGAAIAA
;
A
#
# COMPACT_ATOMS: atom_id res chain seq x y z
N SER A 1 -14.49 14.59 11.49
CA SER A 1 -13.82 13.89 10.36
C SER A 1 -14.73 13.94 9.13
N ASN A 2 -14.17 14.08 7.93
CA ASN A 2 -14.94 14.04 6.67
C ASN A 2 -15.32 12.58 6.35
N PRO A 3 -16.60 12.19 6.38
CA PRO A 3 -17.02 10.80 6.20
C PRO A 3 -16.76 10.28 4.78
N ILE A 4 -16.80 11.15 3.76
CA ILE A 4 -16.51 10.77 2.37
C ILE A 4 -15.04 10.37 2.25
N ALA A 5 -14.14 11.18 2.80
CA ALA A 5 -12.70 10.88 2.76
C ALA A 5 -12.35 9.55 3.46
N SER A 6 -13.06 9.19 4.54
CA SER A 6 -12.85 7.88 5.18
C SER A 6 -13.36 6.71 4.35
N LEU A 7 -14.42 6.90 3.55
CA LEU A 7 -14.94 5.86 2.65
C LEU A 7 -13.96 5.61 1.50
N GLU A 8 -13.51 6.68 0.83
CA GLU A 8 -12.53 6.59 -0.26
C GLU A 8 -11.22 5.93 0.21
N LEU A 9 -10.74 6.31 1.40
CA LEU A 9 -9.53 5.71 1.98
C LEU A 9 -9.70 4.22 2.30
N ASP A 10 -10.90 3.83 2.74
CA ASP A 10 -11.20 2.42 3.02
C ASP A 10 -11.26 1.59 1.74
N GLU A 11 -11.80 2.13 0.65
CA GLU A 11 -11.74 1.49 -0.67
C GLU A 11 -10.29 1.29 -1.12
N VAL A 12 -9.44 2.30 -0.98
CA VAL A 12 -7.99 2.19 -1.27
C VAL A 12 -7.33 1.11 -0.41
N ARG A 13 -7.61 1.06 0.89
CA ARG A 13 -7.08 0.03 1.80
C ARG A 13 -7.47 -1.38 1.33
N ARG A 14 -8.73 -1.59 0.97
CA ARG A 14 -9.24 -2.90 0.53
C ARG A 14 -8.67 -3.29 -0.83
N ALA A 15 -8.56 -2.35 -1.76
CA ALA A 15 -7.93 -2.59 -3.05
C ALA A 15 -6.42 -2.89 -2.92
N LEU A 16 -5.70 -2.19 -2.04
CA LEU A 16 -4.30 -2.50 -1.72
C LEU A 16 -4.14 -3.95 -1.24
N ALA A 17 -5.07 -4.46 -0.42
CA ALA A 17 -5.01 -5.83 0.09
C ALA A 17 -5.07 -6.90 -1.01
N LYS A 18 -5.61 -6.59 -2.20
CA LYS A 18 -5.68 -7.50 -3.35
C LYS A 18 -4.42 -7.49 -4.23
N LEU A 19 -3.49 -6.56 -4.00
CA LEU A 19 -2.22 -6.53 -4.74
C LEU A 19 -1.30 -7.68 -4.30
N PRO A 20 -0.44 -8.19 -5.18
CA PRO A 20 0.68 -9.04 -4.78
C PRO A 20 1.49 -8.35 -3.68
N GLU A 21 1.94 -9.12 -2.70
CA GLU A 21 2.60 -8.61 -1.49
C GLU A 21 3.75 -7.66 -1.83
N ASP A 22 4.66 -8.08 -2.71
CA ASP A 22 5.82 -7.30 -3.10
C ASP A 22 5.48 -5.97 -3.83
N GLN A 23 4.35 -5.93 -4.53
CA GLN A 23 3.81 -4.74 -5.17
C GLN A 23 3.16 -3.80 -4.15
N ARG A 24 2.37 -4.38 -3.23
CA ARG A 24 1.70 -3.65 -2.14
C ARG A 24 2.73 -2.96 -1.26
N GLU A 25 3.76 -3.68 -0.83
CA GLU A 25 4.83 -3.16 0.02
C GLU A 25 5.54 -1.97 -0.61
N ALA A 26 6.02 -2.14 -1.84
CA ALA A 26 6.72 -1.09 -2.56
C ALA A 26 5.84 0.15 -2.76
N LEU A 27 4.54 -0.05 -3.04
CA LEU A 27 3.60 1.05 -3.19
C LEU A 27 3.30 1.78 -1.87
N ILE A 28 3.13 1.05 -0.76
CA ILE A 28 2.87 1.64 0.56
C ILE A 28 4.10 2.43 1.04
N LEU A 29 5.29 1.85 0.94
CA LEU A 29 6.52 2.51 1.40
C LEU A 29 6.80 3.82 0.65
N ILE A 30 6.59 3.85 -0.66
CA ILE A 30 6.77 5.07 -1.46
C ILE A 30 5.58 6.02 -1.32
N GLY A 31 4.36 5.52 -1.52
CA GLY A 31 3.15 6.33 -1.63
C GLY A 31 2.68 6.90 -0.29
N ALA A 32 2.60 6.06 0.74
CA ALA A 32 2.19 6.47 2.08
C ALA A 32 3.40 6.85 2.95
N GLY A 33 4.51 6.11 2.81
CA GLY A 33 5.72 6.32 3.61
C GLY A 33 6.62 7.46 3.13
N GLY A 34 6.48 7.91 1.88
CA GLY A 34 7.29 8.98 1.30
C GLY A 34 8.76 8.62 1.08
N LEU A 35 9.11 7.32 1.09
CA LEU A 35 10.47 6.86 0.88
C LEU A 35 10.89 7.00 -0.59
N SER A 36 12.19 7.17 -0.81
CA SER A 36 12.83 7.08 -2.12
C SER A 36 12.85 5.64 -2.65
N TYR A 37 13.04 5.48 -3.96
CA TYR A 37 13.16 4.15 -4.57
C TYR A 37 14.41 3.41 -4.05
N GLU A 38 15.47 4.16 -3.74
CA GLU A 38 16.72 3.70 -3.16
C GLU A 38 16.49 3.10 -1.77
N GLU A 39 15.86 3.84 -0.85
CA GLU A 39 15.54 3.35 0.50
C GLU A 39 14.65 2.09 0.44
N VAL A 40 13.64 2.08 -0.43
CA VAL A 40 12.77 0.90 -0.58
C VAL A 40 13.52 -0.28 -1.19
N SER A 41 14.50 -0.05 -2.07
CA SER A 41 15.33 -1.12 -2.63
C SER A 41 16.19 -1.80 -1.56
N GLU A 42 16.69 -1.03 -0.61
CA GLU A 42 17.44 -1.52 0.56
C GLU A 42 16.51 -2.32 1.49
N ILE A 43 15.34 -1.77 1.83
CA ILE A 43 14.33 -2.42 2.67
C ILE A 43 13.87 -3.77 2.07
N CYS A 44 13.58 -3.80 0.78
CA CYS A 44 13.06 -4.99 0.10
C CYS A 44 14.17 -5.95 -0.37
N GLY A 45 15.45 -5.63 -0.16
CA GLY A 45 16.58 -6.46 -0.58
C GLY A 45 16.63 -6.76 -2.07
N CYS A 46 16.25 -5.82 -2.94
CA CYS A 46 16.22 -6.04 -4.40
C CYS A 46 16.65 -4.80 -5.20
N ALA A 47 16.91 -4.96 -6.50
CA ALA A 47 17.39 -3.85 -7.32
C ALA A 47 16.38 -2.70 -7.45
N ILE A 48 16.85 -1.45 -7.53
CA ILE A 48 16.02 -0.25 -7.75
C ILE A 48 15.10 -0.40 -8.96
N GLY A 49 15.58 -1.01 -10.06
CA GLY A 49 14.78 -1.28 -11.25
C GLY A 49 13.58 -2.21 -10.96
N THR A 50 13.76 -3.17 -10.05
CA THR A 50 12.69 -4.05 -9.57
C THR A 50 11.64 -3.25 -8.81
N ILE A 51 12.04 -2.36 -7.89
CA ILE A 51 11.10 -1.49 -7.16
C ILE A 51 10.29 -0.62 -8.12
N LYS A 52 10.94 0.06 -9.08
CA LYS A 52 10.24 0.87 -10.10
C LYS A 52 9.19 0.04 -10.84
N SER A 53 9.53 -1.17 -11.25
CA SER A 53 8.60 -2.07 -11.97
C SER A 53 7.45 -2.58 -11.08
N ARG A 54 7.72 -2.85 -9.79
CA ARG A 54 6.69 -3.22 -8.80
C ARG A 54 5.70 -2.10 -8.59
N VAL A 55 6.19 -0.88 -8.38
CA VAL A 55 5.35 0.32 -8.17
C VAL A 55 4.50 0.65 -9.39
N SER A 56 5.07 0.56 -10.60
CA SER A 56 4.30 0.75 -11.84
C SER A 56 3.14 -0.23 -11.91
N ARG A 57 3.41 -1.54 -11.78
CA ARG A 57 2.38 -2.58 -11.82
C ARG A 57 1.36 -2.44 -10.69
N ALA A 58 1.82 -2.07 -9.49
CA ALA A 58 0.96 -1.82 -8.35
C ALA A 58 -0.04 -0.70 -8.63
N ARG A 59 0.40 0.43 -9.22
CA ARG A 59 -0.48 1.55 -9.59
C ARG A 59 -1.50 1.15 -10.63
N ASP A 60 -1.07 0.50 -11.71
CA ASP A 60 -1.95 0.06 -12.78
C ASP A 60 -3.03 -0.90 -12.25
N ARG A 61 -2.61 -1.86 -11.41
CA ARG A 61 -3.52 -2.83 -10.79
C ARG A 61 -4.46 -2.19 -9.78
N LEU A 62 -3.95 -1.28 -8.94
CA LEU A 62 -4.77 -0.57 -7.96
C LEU A 62 -5.84 0.29 -8.63
N ALA A 63 -5.49 1.00 -9.70
CA ALA A 63 -6.44 1.79 -10.48
C ALA A 63 -7.56 0.90 -11.04
N ALA A 64 -7.21 -0.24 -11.66
CA ALA A 64 -8.20 -1.18 -12.17
C ALA A 64 -9.10 -1.75 -11.07
N LEU A 65 -8.53 -2.11 -9.91
CA LEU A 65 -9.32 -2.63 -8.77
C LEU A 65 -10.31 -1.61 -8.23
N LEU A 66 -9.92 -0.33 -8.18
CA LEU A 66 -10.79 0.77 -7.72
C LEU A 66 -11.88 1.07 -8.75
N GLU A 67 -11.56 1.06 -10.04
CA GLU A 67 -12.53 1.27 -11.11
C GLU A 67 -13.58 0.13 -11.17
N ASP A 68 -13.13 -1.12 -11.06
CA ASP A 68 -14.00 -2.30 -11.12
C ASP A 68 -14.74 -2.57 -9.81
N GLY A 69 -14.36 -1.91 -8.70
CA GLY A 69 -14.84 -2.26 -7.36
C GLY A 69 -14.44 -3.67 -6.91
N ALA A 70 -13.36 -4.22 -7.49
CA ALA A 70 -12.98 -5.64 -7.40
C ALA A 70 -12.14 -5.95 -6.14
N TYR A 71 -12.61 -5.53 -4.97
CA TYR A 71 -11.99 -5.78 -3.67
C TYR A 71 -12.99 -6.35 -2.67
N ASP A 72 -12.47 -7.08 -1.69
CA ASP A 72 -13.30 -7.75 -0.70
C ASP A 72 -13.95 -6.71 0.22
N GLN A 73 -15.20 -6.94 0.61
CA GLN A 73 -15.82 -6.19 1.70
C GLN A 73 -15.38 -6.83 3.03
N ASP A 74 -15.07 -6.01 4.03
CA ASP A 74 -14.81 -6.46 5.39
C ASP A 74 -15.61 -5.62 6.39
N ASP A 75 -15.62 -6.05 7.64
CA ASP A 75 -16.39 -5.40 8.71
C ASP A 75 -15.67 -4.18 9.33
N MET A 76 -14.57 -3.71 8.72
CA MET A 76 -13.82 -2.58 9.27
C MET A 76 -14.59 -1.27 9.05
N LEU A 77 -14.74 -0.49 10.13
CA LEU A 77 -15.29 0.85 10.00
C LEU A 77 -14.36 1.71 9.11
N PRO A 78 -14.89 2.43 8.11
CA PRO A 78 -14.06 3.26 7.21
C PRO A 78 -13.19 4.28 7.95
N SER A 79 -13.63 4.77 9.12
CA SER A 79 -12.84 5.66 9.98
C SER A 79 -11.51 5.07 10.46
N ASN A 80 -11.37 3.74 10.45
CA ASN A 80 -10.18 3.03 10.91
C ASN A 80 -9.18 2.75 9.78
N ALA A 81 -9.55 3.02 8.52
CA ALA A 81 -8.70 2.72 7.37
C ALA A 81 -7.33 3.39 7.45
N MET A 82 -7.29 4.66 7.89
CA MET A 82 -6.04 5.39 8.10
C MET A 82 -5.14 4.71 9.13
N GLY A 83 -5.70 4.35 10.28
CA GLY A 83 -4.94 3.68 11.35
C GLY A 83 -4.38 2.33 10.90
N ASN A 84 -5.15 1.59 10.11
CA ASN A 84 -4.68 0.33 9.53
C ASN A 84 -3.51 0.52 8.55
N LEU A 85 -3.59 1.52 7.66
CA LEU A 85 -2.51 1.81 6.70
C LEU A 85 -1.24 2.29 7.39
N ILE A 86 -1.36 3.11 8.43
CA ILE A 86 -0.22 3.55 9.26
C ILE A 86 0.43 2.34 9.94
N ALA A 87 -0.36 1.45 10.55
CA ALA A 87 0.15 0.24 11.18
C ALA A 87 0.87 -0.69 10.18
N GLN A 88 0.35 -0.82 8.95
CA GLN A 88 1.03 -1.55 7.88
C GLN A 88 2.37 -0.90 7.53
N LEU A 89 2.42 0.42 7.35
CA LEU A 89 3.66 1.13 7.05
C LEU A 89 4.71 0.94 8.17
N ASP A 90 4.30 1.06 9.42
CA ASP A 90 5.18 0.86 10.57
C ASP A 90 5.72 -0.58 10.63
N SER A 91 4.88 -1.57 10.33
CA SER A 91 5.29 -2.97 10.24
C SER A 91 6.33 -3.19 9.14
N LEU A 92 6.16 -2.58 7.97
CA LEU A 92 7.10 -2.70 6.85
C LEU A 92 8.44 -2.05 7.17
N ARG A 93 8.42 -0.88 7.83
CA ARG A 93 9.65 -0.23 8.30
C ARG A 93 10.34 -1.02 9.42
N GLY A 94 9.57 -1.61 10.33
CA GLY A 94 10.09 -2.43 11.41
C GLY A 94 10.74 -3.73 10.92
N ALA A 95 10.14 -4.39 9.93
CA ALA A 95 10.70 -5.59 9.31
C ALA A 95 12.06 -5.31 8.66
N ALA A 96 12.24 -4.12 8.08
CA ALA A 96 13.52 -3.71 7.47
C ALA A 96 14.66 -3.52 8.49
N ILE A 97 14.35 -3.09 9.72
CA ILE A 97 15.34 -2.89 10.78
C ILE A 97 15.78 -4.23 11.39
N ALA A 98 14.91 -5.25 11.29
CA ALA A 98 15.13 -6.57 11.88
C ALA A 98 15.82 -7.58 10.94
N ALA A 99 15.95 -7.26 9.65
CA ALA A 99 16.59 -8.08 8.60
C ALA A 99 18.03 -7.65 8.35
#